data_AF-A0A5C6S5W3-F1
#
_entry.id   AF-A0A5C6S5W3-F1
#
_cell.length_a   1.000
_cell.length_b   1.000
_cell.length_c   1.000
_cell.angle_alpha   90.00
_cell.angle_beta   90.00
_cell.angle_gamma   90.00
#
_symmetry.space_group_name_H-M   'P 1'
#
loop_
_entity.id
_entity.type
_entity.pdbx_description
1 polymer ?
#
loop_
_entity_poly.entity_id
_entity_poly.type
_entity_poly.pdbx_seq_one_letter_code
_entity_poly.pdbx_strand_id
1 'polypeptide(L)'
;MISPANAASAYIRATQAAPPRPLEDSQLGKAAQGFEQAMASADQAAIGAMSGTTETHQLVQSLTEAEFALDAAVAIRDKVVEAYQEILRMPV
;
A
#
# COMPACT_ATOMS: atom_id res chain seq x y z
N MET A 1 23.30 -32.64 -1.99
CA MET A 1 23.98 -31.36 -1.69
C MET A 1 23.29 -30.28 -2.49
N ILE A 2 22.59 -29.35 -1.83
CA ILE A 2 21.86 -28.27 -2.48
C ILE A 2 22.91 -27.20 -2.82
N SER A 3 23.22 -27.03 -4.11
CA SER A 3 24.26 -26.12 -4.55
C SER A 3 23.75 -24.68 -4.66
N PRO A 4 24.41 -23.69 -4.04
CA PRO A 4 24.00 -22.28 -4.08
C PRO A 4 23.95 -21.68 -5.51
N ALA A 5 24.67 -22.28 -6.47
CA ALA A 5 24.60 -21.92 -7.88
C ALA A 5 23.21 -22.10 -8.52
N ASN A 6 22.40 -23.05 -8.02
CA ASN A 6 21.05 -23.29 -8.52
C ASN A 6 20.05 -22.24 -8.00
N ALA A 7 20.24 -21.74 -6.77
CA ALA A 7 19.41 -20.69 -6.19
C ALA A 7 19.62 -19.34 -6.90
N ALA A 8 20.88 -18.97 -7.15
CA ALA A 8 21.20 -17.74 -7.88
C ALA A 8 20.64 -17.75 -9.31
N SER A 9 20.74 -18.88 -10.02
CA SER A 9 20.19 -19.01 -11.38
C SER A 9 18.67 -19.06 -11.42
N ALA A 10 18.00 -19.59 -10.39
CA ALA A 10 16.54 -19.50 -10.24
C ALA A 10 16.08 -18.06 -9.97
N TYR A 11 16.78 -17.32 -9.10
CA TYR A 11 16.50 -15.91 -8.83
C TYR A 11 16.64 -15.04 -10.08
N ILE A 12 17.73 -15.24 -10.85
CA ILE A 12 17.96 -14.50 -12.10
C ILE A 12 16.87 -14.82 -13.15
N ARG A 13 16.38 -16.07 -13.22
CA ARG A 13 15.25 -16.40 -14.11
C ARG A 13 13.94 -15.76 -13.66
N ALA A 14 13.70 -15.67 -12.35
CA ALA A 14 12.51 -15.02 -11.80
C ALA A 14 12.50 -13.50 -12.10
N THR A 15 13.64 -12.82 -11.96
CA THR A 15 13.74 -11.39 -12.28
C THR A 15 13.66 -11.10 -13.78
N GLN A 16 14.12 -12.02 -14.64
CA GLN A 16 13.95 -11.91 -16.09
C GLN A 16 12.51 -12.16 -16.54
N ALA A 17 11.76 -13.02 -15.85
CA ALA A 17 10.36 -13.31 -16.15
C ALA A 17 9.41 -12.16 -15.74
N ALA A 18 9.77 -11.40 -14.69
CA ALA A 18 9.01 -10.25 -14.23
C ALA A 18 9.99 -9.09 -13.91
N PRO A 19 10.31 -8.23 -14.88
CA PRO A 19 11.18 -7.08 -14.63
C PRO A 19 10.51 -6.13 -13.62
N PRO A 20 11.31 -5.46 -12.75
CA PRO A 20 10.79 -4.50 -11.81
C PRO A 20 10.07 -3.38 -12.57
N ARG A 21 8.77 -3.22 -12.31
CA ARG A 21 7.97 -2.12 -12.86
C ARG A 21 8.07 -0.91 -11.95
N PRO A 22 8.03 0.31 -12.51
CA PRO A 22 7.85 1.53 -11.72
C PRO A 22 6.66 1.39 -10.78
N LEU A 23 6.82 1.83 -9.53
CA LEU A 23 5.77 1.72 -8.52
C LEU A 23 4.55 2.57 -8.90
N GLU A 24 4.78 3.70 -9.55
CA GLU A 24 3.78 4.66 -10.05
C GLU A 24 2.78 4.00 -11.02
N ASP A 25 3.26 3.13 -11.90
CA ASP A 25 2.43 2.40 -12.87
C ASP A 25 1.77 1.16 -12.28
N SER A 26 2.15 0.78 -11.06
CA SER A 26 1.59 -0.39 -10.37
C SER A 26 0.22 -0.08 -9.77
N GLN A 27 -0.58 -1.13 -9.54
CA GLN A 27 -1.85 -0.98 -8.81
C GLN A 27 -1.63 -0.41 -7.40
N LEU A 28 -0.48 -0.69 -6.79
CA LEU A 28 -0.10 -0.15 -5.50
C LEU A 28 0.17 1.37 -5.56
N GLY A 29 0.81 1.86 -6.62
CA GLY A 29 1.01 3.30 -6.84
C GLY A 29 -0.32 4.03 -7.00
N LYS A 30 -1.25 3.47 -7.78
CA LYS A 30 -2.62 4.00 -7.91
C LYS A 30 -3.38 3.96 -6.59
N ALA A 31 -3.24 2.91 -5.79
CA ALA A 31 -3.83 2.83 -4.46
C ALA A 31 -3.27 3.89 -3.51
N ALA A 32 -1.96 4.17 -3.57
CA ALA A 32 -1.33 5.22 -2.79
C ALA A 32 -1.85 6.62 -3.17
N GLN A 33 -2.02 6.90 -4.46
CA GLN A 33 -2.64 8.15 -4.94
C GLN A 33 -4.10 8.28 -4.46
N GLY A 34 -4.85 7.18 -4.48
CA GLY A 34 -6.22 7.15 -3.95
C GLY A 34 -6.28 7.41 -2.45
N PHE A 35 -5.34 6.85 -1.67
CA PHE A 35 -5.22 7.12 -0.25
C PHE A 35 -4.92 8.60 0.03
N GLU A 36 -4.00 9.21 -0.71
CA GLU A 36 -3.68 10.63 -0.59
C GLU A 36 -4.91 11.51 -0.86
N GLN A 37 -5.70 11.19 -1.89
CA GLN A 37 -6.95 11.89 -2.18
C GLN A 37 -7.99 11.74 -1.06
N ALA A 38 -8.15 10.54 -0.50
CA ALA A 38 -9.09 10.30 0.60
C ALA A 38 -8.71 11.13 1.85
N MET A 39 -7.41 11.18 2.20
CA MET A 39 -6.91 11.99 3.30
C MET A 39 -7.10 13.49 3.05
N ALA A 40 -6.78 13.98 1.84
CA ALA A 40 -6.97 15.38 1.50
C ALA A 40 -8.45 15.80 1.54
N SER A 41 -9.36 14.92 1.12
CA SER A 41 -10.81 15.12 1.23
C SER A 41 -11.27 15.23 2.67
N ALA A 42 -10.81 14.32 3.54
CA ALA A 42 -11.12 14.35 4.97
C ALA A 42 -10.62 15.63 5.65
N ASP A 43 -9.40 16.09 5.32
CA ASP A 43 -8.84 17.33 5.85
C ASP A 43 -9.67 18.55 5.43
N GLN A 44 -10.07 18.63 4.16
CA GLN A 44 -10.93 19.71 3.67
C GLN A 44 -12.29 19.72 4.36
N ALA A 45 -12.90 18.55 4.51
CA ALA A 45 -14.18 18.42 5.21
C ALA A 45 -14.06 18.79 6.69
N ALA A 46 -12.95 18.45 7.36
CA ALA A 46 -12.69 18.82 8.74
C ALA A 46 -12.55 20.34 8.90
N ILE A 47 -11.78 20.99 8.03
CA ILE A 47 -11.63 22.45 8.01
C ILE A 47 -12.98 23.13 7.77
N GLY A 48 -13.76 22.64 6.81
CA GLY A 48 -15.07 23.18 6.49
C GLY A 48 -16.08 23.00 7.62
N ALA A 49 -16.06 21.86 8.31
CA ALA A 49 -16.91 21.62 9.46
C ALA A 49 -16.55 22.54 10.64
N MET A 50 -15.25 22.76 10.91
CA MET A 50 -14.78 23.70 11.92
C MET A 50 -15.16 25.15 11.58
N SER A 51 -15.19 25.51 10.30
CA SER A 51 -15.62 26.82 9.81
C SER A 51 -17.15 26.96 9.68
N GLY A 52 -17.92 25.89 9.91
CA GLY A 52 -19.37 25.85 9.70
C GLY A 52 -19.81 25.93 8.23
N THR A 53 -18.90 25.73 7.27
CA THR A 53 -19.18 25.76 5.83
C THR A 53 -19.46 24.38 5.24
N THR A 54 -19.13 23.31 5.96
CA THR A 54 -19.40 21.91 5.57
C THR A 54 -20.31 21.25 6.58
N GLU A 55 -21.33 20.56 6.09
CA GLU A 55 -22.28 19.82 6.92
C GLU A 55 -21.59 18.67 7.66
N THR A 56 -21.97 18.43 8.91
CA THR A 56 -21.37 17.37 9.75
C THR A 56 -21.50 15.98 9.11
N HIS A 57 -22.55 15.75 8.32
CA HIS A 57 -22.73 14.48 7.60
C HIS A 57 -21.65 14.25 6.53
N GLN A 58 -21.18 15.30 5.86
CA GLN A 58 -20.13 15.23 4.83
C GLN A 58 -18.78 14.92 5.48
N LEU A 59 -18.52 15.50 6.65
CA LEU A 59 -17.34 15.18 7.45
C LEU A 59 -17.32 13.70 7.82
N VAL A 60 -18.41 13.17 8.38
CA VAL A 60 -18.46 11.75 8.77
C VAL A 60 -18.26 10.84 7.56
N GLN A 61 -18.88 11.15 6.42
CA GLN A 61 -18.67 10.39 5.20
C GLN A 61 -17.19 10.39 4.76
N SER A 62 -16.56 11.57 4.69
CA SER A 62 -15.15 11.67 4.30
C SER A 62 -14.22 10.94 5.27
N LEU A 63 -14.56 10.91 6.56
CA LEU A 63 -13.78 10.23 7.57
C LEU A 63 -13.90 8.70 7.42
N THR A 64 -15.10 8.19 7.11
CA THR A 64 -15.29 6.76 6.82
C THR A 64 -14.53 6.33 5.56
N GLU A 65 -14.49 7.16 4.52
CA GLU A 65 -13.70 6.90 3.32
C GLU A 65 -12.19 6.85 3.63
N ALA A 66 -11.70 7.78 4.47
CA ALA A 66 -10.31 7.79 4.93
C ALA A 66 -9.98 6.60 5.84
N GLU A 67 -10.90 6.19 6.72
CA GLU A 67 -10.75 5.01 7.59
C GLU A 67 -10.60 3.73 6.77
N PHE A 68 -11.45 3.55 5.74
CA PHE A 68 -11.32 2.41 4.83
C PHE A 68 -9.97 2.38 4.10
N ALA A 69 -9.48 3.55 3.67
CA ALA A 69 -8.18 3.67 3.02
C ALA A 69 -7.02 3.36 3.98
N LEU A 70 -7.13 3.76 5.25
CA LEU A 70 -6.17 3.45 6.30
C LEU A 70 -6.12 1.94 6.60
N ASP A 71 -7.27 1.27 6.70
CA ASP A 71 -7.34 -0.17 6.91
C ASP A 71 -6.63 -0.95 5.79
N ALA A 72 -6.85 -0.52 4.54
CA ALA A 72 -6.16 -1.09 3.39
C ALA A 72 -4.64 -0.87 3.47
N ALA A 73 -4.19 0.30 3.89
CA ALA A 73 -2.77 0.60 4.07
C ALA A 73 -2.12 -0.27 5.16
N VAL A 74 -2.81 -0.49 6.28
CA VAL A 74 -2.35 -1.39 7.34
C VAL A 74 -2.27 -2.84 6.85
N ALA A 75 -3.28 -3.31 6.12
CA ALA A 75 -3.27 -4.65 5.55
C ALA A 75 -2.09 -4.86 4.58
N ILE A 76 -1.77 -3.86 3.75
CA ILE A 76 -0.60 -3.90 2.86
C ILE A 76 0.69 -3.95 3.69
N ARG A 77 0.83 -3.09 4.71
CA ARG A 77 1.99 -3.09 5.62
C ARG A 77 2.20 -4.47 6.21
N ASP A 78 1.15 -5.09 6.74
CA ASP A 78 1.24 -6.38 7.40
C ASP A 78 1.65 -7.49 6.41
N LYS A 79 1.14 -7.45 5.16
CA LYS A 79 1.58 -8.38 4.11
C LYS A 79 3.02 -8.19 3.67
N VAL A 80 3.51 -6.96 3.61
CA VAL A 80 4.92 -6.68 3.31
C VAL A 80 5.81 -7.21 4.44
N VAL A 81 5.40 -7.03 5.70
CA VAL A 81 6.12 -7.58 6.86
C VAL A 81 6.13 -9.10 6.83
N GLU A 82 5.00 -9.74 6.53
CA GLU A 82 4.90 -11.20 6.39
C GLU A 82 5.85 -11.73 5.32
N ALA A 83 5.82 -11.15 4.12
CA ALA A 83 6.70 -11.55 3.01
C ALA A 83 8.18 -11.37 3.36
N TYR A 84 8.54 -10.29 4.06
CA TYR A 84 9.91 -10.07 4.51
C TYR A 84 10.35 -11.13 5.53
N GLN A 85 9.49 -11.47 6.48
CA GLN A 85 9.77 -12.55 7.44
C GLN A 85 9.88 -13.92 6.77
N GLU A 86 9.08 -14.20 5.74
CA GLU A 86 9.14 -15.46 5.00
C GLU A 86 10.48 -15.61 4.26
N ILE A 87 10.94 -14.56 3.58
CA ILE A 87 12.26 -14.55 2.90
C ILE A 87 13.39 -14.81 3.91
N LEU A 88 13.33 -14.21 5.10
CA LEU A 88 14.35 -14.43 6.14
C LEU A 88 14.31 -15.82 6.76
N ARG A 89 13.16 -16.50 6.73
CA ARG A 89 13.00 -17.88 7.23
C ARG A 89 13.39 -18.94 6.21
N MET A 90 13.53 -18.59 4.94
CA MET A 90 14.07 -19.52 3.95
C MET A 90 15.56 -19.77 4.24
N PRO A 91 15.99 -21.02 4.48
CA PRO A 91 17.41 -21.33 4.56
C PRO A 91 18.04 -21.10 3.17
N VAL A 92 19.12 -20.31 3.13
CA VAL A 92 19.96 -20.11 1.94
C VAL A 92 20.73 -21.38 1.56
#